data_AF-A0A1V2B9X9-F1
#
_entry.id   AF-A0A1V2B9X9-F1
#
_cell.length_a   1.000
_cell.length_b   1.000
_cell.length_c   1.000
_cell.angle_alpha   90.00
_cell.angle_beta   90.00
_cell.angle_gamma   90.00
#
_symmetry.space_group_name_H-M   'P 1'
#
loop_
_entity.id
_entity.type
_entity.pdbx_description
1 polymer ?
#
loop_
_entity_poly.entity_id
_entity_poly.type
_entity_poly.pdbx_seq_one_letter_code
_entity_poly.pdbx_strand_id
1 'polypeptide(L)'
;MSGKERGGHHLQSIRGKFFHNSRLKGHPETVTNQIWRQIESFSGYSFSKAPSASYAVESYQCLYLKSYFPLEYMVSVINNRGGFYDTRVYIDKASKEGGIIHLPYVNNGSEVTHLYRKDMYLGLDLICHLDTAQRGIIAERERKDNYAGIILILPIFQKA
;
A
#
# COMPACT_ATOMS: atom_id res chain seq x y z
N MET A 1 -4.62 -8.34 24.62
CA MET A 1 -4.20 -9.54 25.35
C MET A 1 -3.30 -10.37 24.46
N SER A 2 -1.97 -10.30 24.65
CA SER A 2 -1.07 -11.37 24.22
C SER A 2 -0.20 -11.70 25.43
N GLY A 3 -0.73 -12.61 26.24
CA GLY A 3 -0.11 -13.14 27.44
C GLY A 3 1.06 -14.04 27.04
N LYS A 4 2.26 -13.49 27.11
CA LYS A 4 3.46 -14.29 27.35
C LYS A 4 4.14 -13.70 28.57
N GLU A 5 3.64 -14.07 29.75
CA GLU A 5 4.37 -13.95 31.01
C GLU A 5 5.62 -14.86 30.94
N ARG A 6 6.64 -14.40 30.21
CA ARG A 6 7.93 -15.06 30.16
C ARG A 6 8.74 -14.63 31.38
N GLY A 7 8.49 -15.34 32.48
CA GLY A 7 9.44 -15.56 33.58
C GLY A 7 9.73 -14.37 34.49
N GLY A 8 8.88 -14.15 35.49
CA GLY A 8 9.16 -13.18 36.57
C GLY A 8 10.52 -13.36 37.23
N HIS A 9 11.01 -14.61 37.34
CA HIS A 9 12.34 -14.92 37.85
C HIS A 9 13.49 -14.41 36.94
N HIS A 10 13.31 -14.45 35.62
CA HIS A 10 14.32 -13.95 34.68
C HIS A 10 14.38 -12.42 34.67
N LEU A 11 13.22 -11.76 34.71
CA LEU A 11 13.15 -10.30 34.79
C LEU A 11 13.77 -9.78 36.10
N GLN A 12 13.50 -10.43 37.24
CA GLN A 12 14.14 -10.08 38.51
C GLN A 12 15.67 -10.27 38.47
N SER A 13 16.16 -11.31 37.79
CA SER A 13 17.60 -11.51 37.58
C SER A 13 18.22 -10.37 36.75
N ILE A 14 17.57 -9.94 35.67
CA ILE A 14 18.00 -8.80 34.85
C ILE A 14 17.99 -7.52 35.67
N ARG A 15 16.94 -7.29 36.47
CA ARG A 15 16.83 -6.15 37.39
C ARG A 15 18.01 -6.11 38.35
N GLY A 16 18.30 -7.21 39.04
CA GLY A 16 19.43 -7.31 39.96
C GLY A 16 20.76 -6.96 39.29
N LYS A 17 21.02 -7.51 38.09
CA LYS A 17 22.22 -7.22 37.30
C LYS A 17 22.32 -5.75 36.89
N PHE A 18 21.21 -5.14 36.47
CA PHE A 18 21.16 -3.73 36.07
C PHE A 18 21.56 -2.80 37.24
N PHE A 19 20.96 -2.98 38.41
CA PHE A 19 21.27 -2.16 39.60
C PHE A 19 22.69 -2.39 40.12
N HIS A 20 23.17 -3.64 40.12
CA HIS A 20 24.54 -3.96 40.53
C HIS A 20 25.56 -3.27 39.62
N ASN A 21 25.42 -3.41 38.29
CA ASN A 21 26.33 -2.77 37.33
C ASN A 21 26.26 -1.24 37.38
N SER A 22 25.09 -0.68 37.66
CA SER A 22 24.93 0.78 37.80
C SER A 22 25.68 1.32 39.02
N ARG A 23 25.64 0.60 40.16
CA ARG A 23 26.44 0.95 41.35
C ARG A 23 27.94 0.87 41.09
N LEU A 24 28.41 -0.18 40.41
CA LEU A 24 29.83 -0.31 40.04
C LEU A 24 30.33 0.83 39.15
N LYS A 25 29.46 1.38 38.30
CA LYS A 25 29.74 2.56 37.47
C LYS A 25 29.59 3.89 38.22
N GLY A 26 29.28 3.88 39.52
CA GLY A 26 29.11 5.08 40.33
C GLY A 26 27.82 5.87 40.05
N HIS A 27 26.82 5.26 39.41
CA HIS A 27 25.55 5.95 39.14
C HIS A 27 24.70 6.07 40.41
N PRO A 28 24.09 7.25 40.68
CA PRO A 28 23.18 7.42 41.80
C PRO A 28 21.99 6.47 41.74
N GLU A 29 21.59 5.96 42.91
CA GLU A 29 20.48 5.02 43.01
C GLU A 29 19.13 5.66 42.61
N THR A 30 18.95 6.95 42.89
CA THR A 30 17.76 7.72 42.47
C THR A 30 17.58 7.71 40.95
N VAL A 31 18.66 8.01 40.21
CA VAL A 31 18.67 8.00 38.74
C VAL A 31 18.45 6.58 38.21
N THR A 32 19.14 5.60 38.79
CA THR A 32 19.03 4.19 38.37
C THR A 32 17.59 3.68 38.51
N ASN A 33 16.92 4.00 39.62
CA ASN A 33 15.52 3.64 39.84
C ASN A 33 14.59 4.31 38.82
N GLN A 34 14.82 5.60 38.50
CA GLN A 34 14.02 6.32 37.52
C GLN A 34 14.13 5.70 36.12
N ILE A 35 15.35 5.36 35.69
CA ILE A 35 15.58 4.73 34.38
C ILE A 35 14.93 3.33 34.33
N TRP A 36 15.07 2.52 35.38
CA TRP A 36 14.44 1.20 35.41
C TRP A 36 12.91 1.29 35.29
N ARG A 37 12.28 2.21 36.03
CA ARG A 37 10.84 2.48 35.94
C ARG A 37 10.42 2.86 34.51
N GLN A 38 11.21 3.67 33.81
CA GLN A 38 10.94 4.03 32.42
C GLN A 38 11.03 2.81 31.50
N ILE A 39 12.06 1.97 31.64
CA ILE A 39 12.23 0.74 30.86
C ILE A 39 11.03 -0.20 31.07
N GLU A 40 10.62 -0.43 32.31
CA GLU A 40 9.46 -1.27 32.64
C GLU A 40 8.18 -0.73 31.98
N SER A 41 7.94 0.58 32.08
CA SER A 41 6.77 1.21 31.47
C SER A 41 6.79 1.16 29.94
N PHE A 42 7.96 1.27 29.32
CA PHE A 42 8.11 1.30 27.86
C PHE A 42 8.06 -0.10 27.24
N SER A 43 8.41 -1.15 27.99
CA SER A 43 8.49 -2.53 27.49
C SER A 43 7.18 -3.06 26.88
N GLY A 44 6.02 -2.57 27.34
CA GLY A 44 4.71 -2.97 26.81
C GLY A 44 4.35 -2.34 25.45
N TYR A 45 5.06 -1.29 25.03
CA TYR A 45 4.73 -0.49 23.84
C TYR A 45 5.94 -0.18 22.96
N SER A 46 7.12 -0.71 23.28
CA SER A 46 8.33 -0.49 22.51
C SER A 46 8.27 -1.19 21.15
N PHE A 47 8.72 -0.51 20.10
CA PHE A 47 8.86 -1.07 18.75
C PHE A 47 10.33 -1.15 18.34
N SER A 48 10.66 -2.15 17.52
CA SER A 48 12.02 -2.31 16.99
C SER A 48 12.34 -1.20 15.97
N LYS A 49 13.46 -0.51 16.17
CA LYS A 49 13.89 0.58 15.28
C LYS A 49 14.12 0.13 13.85
N ALA A 50 14.65 -1.08 13.64
CA ALA A 50 15.03 -1.56 12.31
C ALA A 50 13.84 -1.65 11.33
N PRO A 51 12.77 -2.42 11.59
CA PRO A 51 11.62 -2.47 10.70
C PRO A 51 10.89 -1.12 10.61
N SER A 52 10.84 -0.34 11.69
CA SER A 52 10.25 1.01 11.68
C SER A 52 10.98 1.94 10.70
N ALA A 53 12.32 1.89 10.65
CA ALA A 53 13.10 2.71 9.73
C ALA A 53 12.83 2.33 8.26
N SER A 54 12.78 1.03 7.94
CA SER A 54 12.45 0.56 6.59
C SER A 54 11.07 1.04 6.15
N TYR A 55 10.04 0.89 6.99
CA TYR A 55 8.69 1.37 6.65
C TYR A 55 8.61 2.90 6.51
N ALA A 56 9.39 3.65 7.30
CA ALA A 56 9.43 5.09 7.19
C ALA A 56 9.99 5.56 5.84
N VAL A 57 11.02 4.89 5.32
CA VAL A 57 11.61 5.21 4.00
C VAL A 57 10.59 4.99 2.89
N GLU A 58 9.94 3.82 2.85
CA GLU A 58 8.92 3.50 1.84
C GLU A 58 7.72 4.45 1.92
N SER A 59 7.27 4.77 3.14
CA SER A 59 6.16 5.70 3.37
C SER A 59 6.51 7.11 2.89
N TYR A 60 7.74 7.55 3.11
CA TYR A 60 8.22 8.85 2.66
C TYR A 60 8.29 8.92 1.13
N GLN A 61 8.75 7.87 0.46
CA GLN A 61 8.78 7.78 -1.00
C GLN A 61 7.36 7.81 -1.59
N CYS A 62 6.41 7.06 -1.01
CA CYS A 62 5.00 7.13 -1.39
C CYS A 62 4.43 8.54 -1.22
N LEU A 63 4.74 9.19 -0.09
CA LEU A 63 4.29 10.56 0.18
C LEU A 63 4.87 11.56 -0.82
N TYR A 64 6.15 11.43 -1.17
CA TYR A 64 6.80 12.27 -2.17
C TYR A 64 6.07 12.15 -3.52
N LEU A 65 5.87 10.92 -4.01
CA LEU A 65 5.15 10.69 -5.27
C LEU A 65 3.73 11.25 -5.20
N LYS A 66 2.99 10.99 -4.13
CA LYS A 66 1.63 11.51 -3.94
C LYS A 66 1.59 13.05 -3.89
N SER A 67 2.62 13.70 -3.37
CA SER A 67 2.65 15.16 -3.20
C SER A 67 3.00 15.90 -4.49
N TYR A 68 3.92 15.35 -5.29
CA TYR A 68 4.44 16.01 -6.49
C TYR A 68 3.90 15.43 -7.81
N PHE A 69 3.44 14.19 -7.80
CA PHE A 69 2.91 13.46 -8.95
C PHE A 69 1.60 12.73 -8.57
N PRO A 70 0.58 13.47 -8.10
CA PRO A 70 -0.61 12.86 -7.52
C PRO A 70 -1.37 11.96 -8.49
N LEU A 71 -1.47 12.34 -9.77
CA LEU A 71 -2.22 11.56 -10.76
C LEU A 71 -1.46 10.29 -11.16
N GLU A 72 -0.16 10.40 -11.40
CA GLU A 72 0.72 9.26 -11.68
C GLU A 72 0.73 8.28 -10.51
N TYR A 73 0.76 8.79 -9.28
CA TYR A 73 0.66 7.98 -8.07
C TYR A 73 -0.68 7.23 -8.00
N MET A 74 -1.82 7.89 -8.26
CA MET A 74 -3.13 7.21 -8.27
C MET A 74 -3.20 6.11 -9.33
N VAL A 75 -2.71 6.36 -10.54
CA VAL A 75 -2.65 5.36 -11.62
C VAL A 75 -1.79 4.16 -11.18
N SER A 76 -0.65 4.42 -10.53
CA SER A 76 0.22 3.37 -10.02
C SER A 76 -0.48 2.51 -8.95
N VAL A 77 -1.21 3.13 -8.02
CA VAL A 77 -1.98 2.43 -6.98
C VAL A 77 -3.08 1.56 -7.61
N ILE A 78 -3.84 2.12 -8.56
CA ILE A 78 -4.92 1.42 -9.28
C ILE A 78 -4.36 0.20 -10.02
N ASN A 79 -3.29 0.37 -10.80
CA ASN A 79 -2.69 -0.71 -11.59
C ASN A 79 -2.01 -1.78 -10.73
N ASN A 80 -1.47 -1.42 -9.58
CA ASN A 80 -0.93 -2.39 -8.62
C ASN A 80 -2.04 -3.25 -7.98
N ARG A 81 -3.32 -2.85 -8.13
CA ARG A 81 -4.45 -3.36 -7.34
C ARG A 81 -4.16 -3.25 -5.83
N GLY A 82 -3.38 -2.24 -5.49
CA GLY A 82 -2.81 -2.04 -4.17
C GLY A 82 -3.64 -1.09 -3.32
N GLY A 83 -3.25 -1.00 -2.05
CA GLY A 83 -3.79 -0.04 -1.10
C GLY A 83 -4.94 -0.58 -0.24
N PHE A 84 -5.37 0.26 0.70
CA PHE A 84 -6.28 -0.11 1.78
C PHE A 84 -7.78 0.00 1.39
N TYR A 85 -8.10 0.89 0.47
CA TYR A 85 -9.47 1.18 0.04
C TYR A 85 -9.82 0.52 -1.30
N ASP A 86 -11.13 0.46 -1.60
CA ASP A 86 -11.65 0.04 -2.90
C ASP A 86 -11.13 0.95 -4.03
N THR A 87 -10.91 0.38 -5.22
CA THR A 87 -10.38 1.10 -6.40
C THR A 87 -11.16 2.38 -6.70
N ARG A 88 -12.49 2.38 -6.48
CA ARG A 88 -13.34 3.56 -6.70
C ARG A 88 -12.90 4.77 -5.87
N VAL A 89 -12.38 4.55 -4.66
CA VAL A 89 -11.89 5.63 -3.78
C VAL A 89 -10.67 6.32 -4.39
N TYR A 90 -9.79 5.56 -5.04
CA TYR A 90 -8.62 6.14 -5.73
C TYR A 90 -9.01 6.87 -7.01
N ILE A 91 -9.99 6.36 -7.76
CA ILE A 91 -10.53 7.02 -8.94
C ILE A 91 -11.17 8.37 -8.55
N ASP A 92 -12.00 8.38 -7.51
CA ASP A 92 -12.60 9.60 -6.97
C ASP A 92 -11.53 10.58 -6.47
N LYS A 93 -10.47 10.07 -5.86
CA LYS A 93 -9.36 10.90 -5.40
C LYS A 93 -8.60 11.52 -6.58
N ALA A 94 -8.30 10.75 -7.63
CA ALA A 94 -7.66 11.26 -8.85
C ALA A 94 -8.49 12.37 -9.51
N SER A 95 -9.81 12.22 -9.56
CA SER A 95 -10.73 13.26 -10.03
C SER A 95 -10.62 14.54 -9.19
N LYS A 96 -10.62 14.42 -7.86
CA LYS A 96 -10.45 15.57 -6.94
C LYS A 96 -9.08 16.25 -7.04
N GLU A 97 -8.05 15.54 -7.46
CA GLU A 97 -6.71 16.09 -7.73
C GLU A 97 -6.59 16.71 -9.13
N GLY A 98 -7.70 16.80 -9.88
CA GLY A 98 -7.76 17.48 -11.19
C GLY A 98 -7.57 16.56 -12.40
N GLY A 99 -7.65 15.25 -12.21
CA GLY A 99 -7.68 14.27 -13.31
C GLY A 99 -9.04 14.23 -14.01
N ILE A 100 -9.02 14.11 -15.34
CA ILE A 100 -10.19 13.91 -16.18
C ILE A 100 -10.34 12.40 -16.40
N ILE A 101 -11.40 11.80 -15.84
CA ILE A 101 -11.55 10.35 -15.83
C ILE A 101 -12.32 9.89 -17.07
N HIS A 102 -11.68 9.05 -17.87
CA HIS A 102 -12.28 8.37 -19.03
C HIS A 102 -12.55 6.91 -18.67
N LEU A 103 -13.78 6.48 -18.91
CA LEU A 103 -14.18 5.10 -18.67
C LEU A 103 -13.46 4.13 -19.63
N PRO A 104 -13.37 2.83 -19.28
CA PRO A 104 -12.78 1.85 -20.18
C PRO A 104 -13.59 1.78 -21.48
N TYR A 105 -12.89 1.73 -22.61
CA TYR A 105 -13.50 1.77 -23.94
C TYR A 105 -13.01 0.62 -24.80
N VAL A 106 -13.91 -0.14 -25.41
CA VAL A 106 -13.54 -1.35 -26.16
C VAL A 106 -12.73 -1.06 -27.42
N ASN A 107 -12.99 0.06 -28.11
CA ASN A 107 -12.29 0.37 -29.38
C ASN A 107 -10.94 1.04 -29.17
N ASN A 108 -10.71 1.76 -28.07
CA ASN A 108 -9.45 2.52 -27.88
C ASN A 108 -8.90 2.44 -26.44
N GLY A 109 -9.49 1.62 -25.57
CA GLY A 109 -9.02 1.40 -24.21
C GLY A 109 -7.83 0.46 -24.17
N SER A 110 -6.98 0.64 -23.18
CA SER A 110 -5.83 -0.20 -22.88
C SER A 110 -6.18 -1.30 -21.89
N GLU A 111 -5.27 -2.26 -21.71
CA GLU A 111 -5.41 -3.28 -20.69
C GLU A 111 -5.42 -2.67 -19.28
N VAL A 112 -4.40 -1.87 -18.95
CA VAL A 112 -4.23 -1.20 -17.65
C VAL A 112 -4.64 0.26 -17.71
N THR A 113 -4.82 0.91 -16.57
CA THR A 113 -5.10 2.35 -16.49
C THR A 113 -3.86 3.14 -16.92
N HIS A 114 -4.04 4.19 -17.74
CA HIS A 114 -2.94 5.06 -18.17
C HIS A 114 -3.32 6.53 -18.09
N LEU A 115 -2.30 7.39 -18.02
CA LEU A 115 -2.45 8.83 -17.87
C LEU A 115 -1.76 9.56 -19.03
N TYR A 116 -2.49 10.47 -19.66
CA TYR A 116 -1.95 11.44 -20.59
C TYR A 116 -2.22 12.85 -20.05
N ARG A 117 -1.18 13.50 -19.51
CA ARG A 117 -1.29 14.79 -18.83
C ARG A 117 -2.30 14.72 -17.67
N LYS A 118 -3.54 15.12 -17.90
CA LYS A 118 -4.64 15.07 -16.92
C LYS A 118 -5.69 14.02 -17.27
N ASP A 119 -5.69 13.50 -18.49
CA ASP A 119 -6.65 12.53 -18.98
C ASP A 119 -6.24 11.13 -18.50
N MET A 120 -7.01 10.59 -17.57
CA MET A 120 -6.81 9.26 -16.99
C MET A 120 -7.80 8.29 -17.61
N TYR A 121 -7.29 7.36 -18.40
CA TYR A 121 -8.08 6.35 -19.10
C TYR A 121 -8.06 5.05 -18.30
N LEU A 122 -9.22 4.66 -17.77
CA LEU A 122 -9.36 3.44 -16.99
C LEU A 122 -9.14 2.19 -17.86
N GLY A 123 -8.39 1.23 -17.31
CA GLY A 123 -8.10 -0.04 -17.98
C GLY A 123 -9.32 -0.93 -18.12
N LEU A 124 -9.33 -1.76 -19.17
CA LEU A 124 -10.32 -2.82 -19.34
C LEU A 124 -10.25 -3.85 -18.20
N ASP A 125 -9.11 -3.97 -17.53
CA ASP A 125 -8.88 -4.88 -16.40
C ASP A 125 -9.68 -4.52 -15.14
N LEU A 126 -10.22 -3.29 -15.10
CA LEU A 126 -11.12 -2.82 -14.05
C LEU A 126 -12.57 -3.24 -14.27
N ILE A 127 -12.93 -3.77 -15.45
CA ILE A 127 -14.27 -4.30 -15.71
C ILE A 127 -14.37 -5.68 -15.08
N CYS A 128 -15.23 -5.81 -14.07
CA CYS A 128 -15.48 -7.08 -13.41
C CYS A 128 -15.89 -8.16 -14.42
N HIS A 129 -15.32 -9.36 -14.26
CA HIS A 129 -15.60 -10.53 -15.09
C HIS A 129 -15.16 -10.44 -16.56
N LEU A 130 -14.29 -9.48 -16.91
CA LEU A 130 -13.73 -9.36 -18.26
C LEU A 130 -12.39 -10.09 -18.45
N ASP A 131 -11.82 -10.69 -17.39
CA ASP A 131 -10.43 -11.18 -17.36
C ASP A 131 -10.05 -12.11 -18.53
N THR A 132 -10.94 -13.02 -18.95
CA THR A 132 -10.68 -13.95 -20.07
C THR A 132 -10.92 -13.32 -21.44
N ALA A 133 -11.95 -12.48 -21.57
CA ALA A 133 -12.35 -11.88 -22.82
C ALA A 133 -11.51 -10.63 -23.19
N GLN A 134 -10.90 -9.96 -22.20
CA GLN A 134 -10.13 -8.73 -22.41
C GLN A 134 -8.97 -8.92 -23.40
N ARG A 135 -8.19 -10.00 -23.25
CA ARG A 135 -7.09 -10.32 -24.18
C ARG A 135 -7.63 -10.59 -25.59
N GLY A 136 -8.77 -11.26 -25.68
CA GLY A 136 -9.45 -11.50 -26.96
C GLY A 136 -9.92 -10.20 -27.62
N ILE A 137 -10.47 -9.26 -26.86
CA ILE A 137 -10.90 -7.95 -27.35
C ILE A 137 -9.71 -7.15 -27.88
N ILE A 138 -8.60 -7.11 -27.15
CA ILE A 138 -7.40 -6.38 -27.57
C ILE A 138 -6.78 -7.03 -28.81
N ALA A 139 -6.66 -8.36 -28.84
CA ALA A 139 -6.09 -9.10 -29.98
C ALA A 139 -6.94 -8.99 -31.25
N GLU A 140 -8.27 -9.00 -31.13
CA GLU A 140 -9.16 -8.82 -32.28
C GLU A 140 -9.19 -7.37 -32.78
N ARG A 141 -8.99 -6.37 -31.89
CA ARG A 141 -8.80 -4.98 -32.30
C ARG A 141 -7.56 -4.77 -33.16
N GLU A 142 -6.45 -5.44 -32.85
CA GLU A 142 -5.24 -5.36 -33.69
C GLU A 142 -5.46 -5.93 -35.10
N ARG A 143 -6.49 -6.77 -35.28
CA ARG A 143 -6.82 -7.43 -36.54
C ARG A 143 -7.93 -6.76 -37.34
N LYS A 144 -8.78 -5.93 -36.73
CA LYS A 144 -9.97 -5.33 -37.36
C LYS A 144 -10.09 -3.84 -37.02
N ASP A 145 -10.59 -3.06 -37.97
CA ASP A 145 -11.06 -1.69 -37.69
C ASP A 145 -12.14 -1.69 -36.60
N ASN A 146 -12.25 -0.56 -35.90
CA ASN A 146 -13.12 -0.32 -34.73
C ASN A 146 -14.46 -1.09 -34.75
N TYR A 147 -14.85 -1.64 -33.58
CA TYR A 147 -16.16 -2.25 -33.40
C TYR A 147 -17.26 -1.18 -33.56
N ALA A 148 -17.98 -1.26 -34.68
CA ALA A 148 -19.09 -0.36 -35.02
C ALA A 148 -20.42 -0.73 -34.32
N GLY A 149 -20.46 -1.85 -33.60
CA GLY A 149 -21.67 -2.28 -32.88
C GLY A 149 -21.45 -3.51 -32.00
N ILE A 150 -22.34 -3.69 -31.02
CA ILE A 150 -22.24 -4.76 -30.01
C ILE A 150 -22.23 -6.18 -30.61
N ILE A 151 -22.88 -6.37 -31.75
CA ILE A 151 -22.96 -7.66 -32.46
C ILE A 151 -21.57 -8.12 -32.92
N LEU A 152 -20.67 -7.20 -33.25
CA LEU A 152 -19.31 -7.53 -33.70
C LEU A 152 -18.40 -7.99 -32.55
N ILE A 153 -18.79 -7.73 -31.31
CA ILE A 153 -18.02 -8.07 -30.10
C ILE A 153 -18.52 -9.41 -29.50
N LEU A 154 -19.79 -9.78 -29.69
CA LEU A 154 -20.38 -11.02 -29.16
C LEU A 154 -19.59 -12.31 -29.47
N PRO A 155 -19.01 -12.50 -30.67
CA PRO A 155 -18.24 -13.72 -30.97
C PRO A 155 -16.97 -13.88 -30.13
N ILE A 156 -16.45 -12.79 -29.55
CA ILE A 156 -15.25 -12.81 -28.69
C ILE A 156 -15.62 -13.38 -27.33
N PHE A 157 -16.78 -12.99 -26.80
CA PHE A 157 -17.31 -13.50 -25.53
C PHE A 157 -17.77 -14.96 -25.60
N GLN A 158 -18.14 -15.47 -26.78
CA GLN A 158 -18.52 -16.87 -26.97
C GLN A 158 -17.32 -17.83 -27.03
N LYS A 159 -16.10 -17.31 -27.19
CA LYS A 159 -14.85 -18.08 -27.30
C LYS A 159 -14.01 -18.05 -26.01
N ALA A 160 -14.38 -17.21 -25.04
CA ALA A 160 -13.70 -17.03 -23.76
C ALA A 160 -14.36 -17.89 -22.67
#